data_AF-A0A3L7TV43-F1
#
_entry.id   AF-A0A3L7TV43-F1
#
_cell.length_a   1.000
_cell.length_b   1.000
_cell.length_c   1.000
_cell.angle_alpha   90.00
_cell.angle_beta   90.00
_cell.angle_gamma   90.00
#
_symmetry.space_group_name_H-M   'P 1'
#
loop_
_entity.id
_entity.type
_entity.pdbx_description
1 polymer ?
#
loop_
_entity_poly.entity_id
_entity_poly.type
_entity_poly.pdbx_seq_one_letter_code
_entity_poly.pdbx_strand_id
1 'polypeptide(L)'
;MTSIQYLKRLVGLFLGLSLCTTAALAQEKPFRPEAGKFPPLEKALSYRGELVFVDHANRRGSVRVQGSGMFFRNDPHPFAMLPYGIVRYHGAPADLRDIPLGTVLHVRAFLPPDPKVSPVPVFPINNRMMDGNHNRGAGTAPAENHVLLLEDEPSHCQREGKVWKLKEVDLKNRGGMIVATCEPKQGGDGKAIEEKMTFDAATRIWRGRECIGIEDLIAEKIWPAEGKKTLGGQTVLMGITWKPTPDGVFTRFHISDIWLDDAAMQRSANNQTEVHKAFIRSRWMPAWIDAVEYGKFGRAKVTATLFGGMNASLYADFKQGSPAQMNSVEMTLKHTHGAYGPAHMASGGLILDITKRTGEVPLGSSGIQIRFETDLIIEGIRPSRIVRVSPAKWPQVEVPREEYLNDPSSEERFPTPAIFPKY
;
A
#
# COMPACT_ATOMS: atom_id res chain seq x y z
N MET A 1 82.20 48.20 3.66
CA MET A 1 82.54 46.77 3.50
C MET A 1 81.78 46.22 2.31
N THR A 2 82.52 45.92 1.24
CA THR A 2 82.32 44.83 0.25
C THR A 2 80.93 44.51 -0.33
N SER A 3 80.80 44.86 -1.63
CA SER A 3 80.16 44.20 -2.79
C SER A 3 79.68 42.73 -2.66
N ILE A 4 78.57 42.36 -3.34
CA ILE A 4 78.46 41.32 -4.42
C ILE A 4 77.00 40.81 -4.65
N GLN A 5 76.51 41.08 -5.87
CA GLN A 5 75.81 40.24 -6.88
C GLN A 5 74.51 39.40 -6.62
N TYR A 6 73.53 39.70 -7.49
CA TYR A 6 72.74 38.85 -8.40
C TYR A 6 71.95 37.58 -7.94
N LEU A 7 70.63 37.69 -8.14
CA LEU A 7 69.79 36.85 -9.03
C LEU A 7 69.66 35.35 -8.76
N LYS A 8 68.44 34.88 -8.45
CA LYS A 8 67.89 33.61 -8.99
C LYS A 8 66.35 33.56 -8.97
N ARG A 9 65.80 33.27 -10.16
CA ARG A 9 64.41 32.93 -10.52
C ARG A 9 63.94 31.62 -9.86
N LEU A 10 62.64 31.47 -9.57
CA LEU A 10 61.69 30.53 -10.21
C LEU A 10 60.35 30.48 -9.41
N VAL A 11 59.26 30.96 -9.99
CA VAL A 11 58.05 30.21 -10.41
C VAL A 11 57.46 29.27 -9.36
N GLY A 12 56.44 29.76 -8.64
CA GLY A 12 55.48 28.95 -7.90
C GLY A 12 54.14 28.96 -8.63
N LEU A 13 53.84 27.84 -9.30
CA LEU A 13 52.68 27.57 -10.15
C LEU A 13 51.37 27.58 -9.33
N PHE A 14 50.36 28.31 -9.81
CA PHE A 14 48.97 28.21 -9.35
C PHE A 14 48.45 26.78 -9.60
N LEU A 15 48.23 26.02 -8.53
CA LEU A 15 47.50 24.74 -8.56
C LEU A 15 46.24 24.85 -7.70
N GLY A 16 45.28 25.64 -8.15
CA GLY A 16 43.91 25.60 -7.63
C GLY A 16 43.19 24.42 -8.28
N LEU A 17 43.35 23.22 -7.71
CA LEU A 17 42.62 22.04 -8.11
C LEU A 17 41.12 22.28 -7.92
N SER A 18 40.39 22.43 -9.02
CA SER A 18 38.94 22.31 -9.06
C SER A 18 38.58 20.88 -8.66
N LEU A 19 38.17 20.70 -7.40
CA LEU A 19 37.56 19.47 -6.91
C LEU A 19 36.15 19.37 -7.51
N CYS A 20 36.08 18.95 -8.77
CA CYS A 20 34.90 18.30 -9.31
C CYS A 20 34.69 17.01 -8.50
N THR A 21 33.88 17.10 -7.45
CA THR A 21 33.34 15.94 -6.76
C THR A 21 32.34 15.27 -7.71
N THR A 22 32.85 14.36 -8.54
CA THR A 22 32.02 13.33 -9.13
C THR A 22 31.49 12.48 -7.97
N ALA A 23 30.26 12.76 -7.55
CA ALA A 23 29.52 11.86 -6.70
C ALA A 23 29.39 10.54 -7.48
N ALA A 24 30.27 9.59 -7.17
CA ALA A 24 30.11 8.21 -7.59
C ALA A 24 28.76 7.75 -7.00
N LEU A 25 27.73 7.69 -7.84
CA LEU A 25 26.51 6.96 -7.55
C LEU A 25 26.93 5.51 -7.32
N ALA A 26 27.17 5.15 -6.06
CA ALA A 26 27.26 3.77 -5.65
C ALA A 26 25.98 3.10 -6.16
N GLN A 27 26.13 2.18 -7.12
CA GLN A 27 25.04 1.40 -7.66
C GLN A 27 24.53 0.53 -6.51
N GLU A 28 23.54 1.03 -5.75
CA GLU A 28 22.97 0.30 -4.63
C GLU A 28 22.54 -1.08 -5.14
N LYS A 29 23.01 -2.13 -4.45
CA LYS A 29 22.61 -3.49 -4.79
C LYS A 29 21.08 -3.58 -4.74
N PRO A 30 20.42 -4.14 -5.76
CA PRO A 30 18.98 -4.28 -5.79
C PRO A 30 18.47 -5.01 -4.54
N PHE A 31 17.51 -4.43 -3.83
CA PHE A 31 16.99 -5.00 -2.58
C PHE A 31 15.80 -5.92 -2.85
N ARG A 32 15.81 -7.12 -2.26
CA ARG A 32 14.70 -8.08 -2.27
C ARG A 32 14.32 -8.43 -0.82
N PRO A 33 13.01 -8.53 -0.49
CA PRO A 33 12.60 -9.02 0.82
C PRO A 33 13.08 -10.45 1.06
N GLU A 34 13.49 -10.73 2.30
CA GLU A 34 13.94 -12.05 2.74
C GLU A 34 12.81 -12.78 3.49
N ALA A 35 12.73 -14.10 3.32
CA ALA A 35 11.76 -14.91 4.06
C ALA A 35 11.98 -14.79 5.58
N GLY A 36 10.87 -14.63 6.33
CA GLY A 36 10.91 -14.46 7.78
C GLY A 36 11.41 -13.10 8.29
N LYS A 37 11.59 -12.11 7.41
CA LYS A 37 11.98 -10.75 7.79
C LYS A 37 11.05 -9.71 7.18
N PHE A 38 10.66 -8.71 7.98
CA PHE A 38 9.94 -7.54 7.49
C PHE A 38 10.94 -6.58 6.84
N PRO A 39 10.76 -6.20 5.56
CA PRO A 39 11.69 -5.32 4.88
C PRO A 39 11.52 -3.86 5.37
N PRO A 40 12.61 -3.08 5.45
CA PRO A 40 12.56 -1.66 5.81
C PRO A 40 11.84 -0.86 4.73
N LEU A 41 10.91 0.02 5.14
CA LEU A 41 10.07 0.78 4.22
C LEU A 41 10.91 1.71 3.32
N GLU A 42 12.03 2.19 3.81
CA GLU A 42 12.96 3.12 3.16
C GLU A 42 13.59 2.50 1.91
N LYS A 43 13.67 1.17 1.84
CA LYS A 43 14.15 0.43 0.67
C LYS A 43 13.07 0.17 -0.38
N ALA A 44 11.81 0.49 -0.09
CA ALA A 44 10.72 0.34 -1.04
C ALA A 44 10.73 1.48 -2.07
N LEU A 45 10.50 1.15 -3.34
CA LEU A 45 10.22 2.15 -4.36
C LEU A 45 8.83 2.74 -4.12
N SER A 46 8.73 4.07 -4.28
CA SER A 46 7.48 4.81 -4.21
C SER A 46 7.00 5.19 -5.61
N TYR A 47 5.73 4.94 -5.91
CA TYR A 47 5.07 5.47 -7.10
C TYR A 47 3.56 5.61 -6.86
N ARG A 48 2.88 6.31 -7.78
CA ARG A 48 1.43 6.58 -7.72
C ARG A 48 0.79 6.15 -9.04
N GLY A 49 -0.43 5.65 -9.00
CA GLY A 49 -1.14 5.24 -10.20
C GLY A 49 -2.60 4.92 -9.96
N GLU A 50 -3.37 4.86 -11.04
CA GLU A 50 -4.79 4.50 -11.02
C GLU A 50 -4.95 2.97 -10.95
N LEU A 51 -5.78 2.45 -10.04
CA LEU A 51 -6.13 1.04 -9.99
C LEU A 51 -7.04 0.66 -11.18
N VAL A 52 -6.58 -0.24 -12.04
CA VAL A 52 -7.29 -0.61 -13.29
C VAL A 52 -7.71 -2.08 -13.34
N PHE A 53 -7.15 -2.92 -12.48
CA PHE A 53 -7.49 -4.34 -12.38
C PHE A 53 -7.30 -4.82 -10.95
N VAL A 54 -8.19 -5.70 -10.48
CA VAL A 54 -8.13 -6.32 -9.15
C VAL A 54 -8.38 -7.82 -9.27
N ASP A 55 -7.46 -8.60 -8.71
CA ASP A 55 -7.59 -10.02 -8.43
C ASP A 55 -7.39 -10.19 -6.92
N HIS A 56 -8.43 -9.84 -6.16
CA HIS A 56 -8.41 -9.79 -4.70
C HIS A 56 -8.09 -11.16 -4.09
N ALA A 57 -8.59 -12.24 -4.70
CA ALA A 57 -8.41 -13.59 -4.20
C ALA A 57 -6.95 -14.02 -4.21
N ASN A 58 -6.19 -13.68 -5.27
CA ASN A 58 -4.74 -13.92 -5.30
C ASN A 58 -3.92 -12.74 -4.76
N ARG A 59 -4.58 -11.72 -4.20
CA ARG A 59 -3.96 -10.47 -3.72
C ARG A 59 -3.07 -9.79 -4.75
N ARG A 60 -3.57 -9.64 -5.98
CA ARG A 60 -2.90 -8.97 -7.10
C ARG A 60 -3.78 -7.90 -7.73
N GLY A 61 -3.19 -7.08 -8.57
CA GLY A 61 -3.92 -6.12 -9.39
C GLY A 61 -3.01 -5.51 -10.43
N SER A 62 -3.50 -4.46 -11.09
CA SER A 62 -2.67 -3.59 -11.93
C SER A 62 -2.97 -2.13 -11.64
N VAL A 63 -1.93 -1.31 -11.64
CA VAL A 63 -2.04 0.15 -11.59
C VAL A 63 -1.52 0.77 -12.87
N ARG A 64 -2.22 1.75 -13.43
CA ARG A 64 -1.68 2.61 -14.48
C ARG A 64 -0.79 3.66 -13.81
N VAL A 65 0.52 3.45 -13.88
CA VAL A 65 1.49 4.29 -13.17
C VAL A 65 1.54 5.68 -13.80
N GLN A 66 1.57 6.70 -12.94
CA GLN A 66 1.75 8.08 -13.34
C GLN A 66 3.16 8.30 -13.90
N GLY A 67 3.24 8.67 -15.17
CA GLY A 67 4.47 9.07 -15.85
C GLY A 67 4.39 10.51 -16.35
N SER A 68 5.44 10.97 -17.03
CA SER A 68 5.50 12.32 -17.63
C SER A 68 4.74 12.45 -18.97
N GLY A 69 4.35 11.33 -19.59
CA GLY A 69 3.65 11.32 -20.88
C GLY A 69 2.13 11.37 -20.78
N MET A 70 1.46 10.87 -21.82
CA MET A 70 0.01 10.68 -21.88
C MET A 70 -0.42 9.54 -20.97
N PHE A 71 -0.88 9.88 -19.77
CA PHE A 71 -1.26 8.92 -18.74
C PHE A 71 -2.17 7.82 -19.25
N PHE A 72 -3.23 8.16 -19.99
CA PHE A 72 -4.21 7.21 -20.51
C PHE A 72 -3.64 6.15 -21.48
N ARG A 73 -2.43 6.35 -22.02
CA ARG A 73 -1.74 5.38 -22.90
C ARG A 73 -0.76 4.47 -22.17
N ASN A 74 -0.55 4.70 -20.87
CA ASN A 74 0.32 3.86 -20.06
C ASN A 74 -0.36 2.50 -19.87
N ASP A 75 0.42 1.44 -20.10
CA ASP A 75 -0.05 0.07 -19.92
C ASP A 75 -0.32 -0.19 -18.42
N PRO A 76 -1.31 -1.01 -18.08
CA PRO A 76 -1.51 -1.51 -16.73
C PRO A 76 -0.23 -2.16 -16.18
N HIS A 77 0.30 -1.63 -15.08
CA HIS A 77 1.47 -2.20 -14.41
C HIS A 77 1.02 -3.19 -13.33
N PRO A 78 1.30 -4.50 -13.48
CA PRO A 78 0.81 -5.52 -12.57
C PRO A 78 1.58 -5.52 -11.26
N PHE A 79 0.88 -5.77 -10.14
CA PHE A 79 1.45 -5.87 -8.81
C PHE A 79 0.90 -7.07 -8.03
N ALA A 80 1.68 -7.54 -7.05
CA ALA A 80 1.28 -8.55 -6.08
C ALA A 80 1.52 -8.04 -4.67
N MET A 81 0.58 -8.26 -3.75
CA MET A 81 0.79 -7.95 -2.34
C MET A 81 1.75 -8.98 -1.72
N LEU A 82 2.69 -8.50 -0.90
CA LEU A 82 3.41 -9.37 0.03
C LEU A 82 2.41 -10.01 1.02
N PRO A 83 2.72 -11.17 1.64
CA PRO A 83 1.83 -11.80 2.61
C PRO A 83 1.46 -10.88 3.78
N TYR A 84 2.41 -10.05 4.21
CA TYR A 84 2.28 -9.00 5.24
C TYR A 84 2.03 -7.60 4.65
N GLY A 85 1.66 -7.52 3.37
CA GLY A 85 1.34 -6.27 2.69
C GLY A 85 0.04 -5.66 3.20
N ILE A 86 0.05 -4.35 3.43
CA ILE A 86 -1.04 -3.58 4.03
C ILE A 86 -1.75 -2.80 2.93
N VAL A 87 -3.08 -2.82 2.97
CA VAL A 87 -3.94 -1.99 2.12
C VAL A 87 -4.71 -1.04 3.03
N ARG A 88 -4.76 0.25 2.64
CA ARG A 88 -5.55 1.27 3.34
C ARG A 88 -6.47 1.99 2.37
N TYR A 89 -7.71 2.17 2.79
CA TYR A 89 -8.73 2.90 2.07
C TYR A 89 -9.51 3.75 3.07
N HIS A 90 -9.84 4.99 2.70
CA HIS A 90 -10.56 5.93 3.54
C HIS A 90 -9.98 6.04 4.97
N GLY A 91 -8.65 6.10 5.09
CA GLY A 91 -7.96 6.26 6.36
C GLY A 91 -7.95 5.01 7.26
N ALA A 92 -8.46 3.87 6.79
CA ALA A 92 -8.61 2.64 7.58
C ALA A 92 -8.03 1.40 6.86
N PRO A 93 -7.77 0.30 7.59
CA PRO A 93 -7.43 -0.99 7.00
C PRO A 93 -8.48 -1.47 6.00
N ALA A 94 -8.03 -2.08 4.90
CA ALA A 94 -8.89 -2.55 3.82
C ALA A 94 -8.35 -3.84 3.18
N ASP A 95 -9.20 -4.51 2.42
CA ASP A 95 -8.79 -5.52 1.43
C ASP A 95 -8.86 -4.92 0.02
N LEU A 96 -8.18 -5.54 -0.96
CA LEU A 96 -8.21 -5.06 -2.35
C LEU A 96 -9.62 -5.00 -2.93
N ARG A 97 -10.54 -5.85 -2.46
CA ARG A 97 -11.96 -5.85 -2.89
C ARG A 97 -12.71 -4.57 -2.51
N ASP A 98 -12.22 -3.84 -1.51
CA ASP A 98 -12.90 -2.66 -0.97
C ASP A 98 -12.59 -1.41 -1.80
N ILE A 99 -11.53 -1.45 -2.64
CA ILE A 99 -11.07 -0.31 -3.40
C ILE A 99 -11.74 -0.28 -4.78
N PRO A 100 -12.51 0.77 -5.10
CA PRO A 100 -13.08 0.94 -6.44
C PRO A 100 -12.00 1.07 -7.51
N LEU A 101 -12.24 0.48 -8.68
CA LEU A 101 -11.43 0.77 -9.87
C LEU A 101 -11.48 2.27 -10.20
N GLY A 102 -10.39 2.78 -10.76
CA GLY A 102 -10.19 4.20 -11.00
C GLY A 102 -9.60 4.96 -9.81
N THR A 103 -9.56 4.38 -8.60
CA THR A 103 -8.91 5.00 -7.43
C THR A 103 -7.42 5.19 -7.67
N VAL A 104 -6.90 6.38 -7.40
CA VAL A 104 -5.46 6.65 -7.45
C VAL A 104 -4.83 6.23 -6.13
N LEU A 105 -3.85 5.34 -6.22
CA LEU A 105 -3.18 4.72 -5.10
C LEU A 105 -1.70 5.11 -5.05
N HIS A 106 -1.21 5.28 -3.83
CA HIS A 106 0.22 5.36 -3.51
C HIS A 106 0.73 3.95 -3.20
N VAL A 107 1.82 3.59 -3.84
CA VAL A 107 2.41 2.25 -3.80
C VAL A 107 3.80 2.31 -3.20
N ARG A 108 4.07 1.43 -2.23
CA ARG A 108 5.42 1.12 -1.72
C ARG A 108 5.72 -0.33 -2.02
N ALA A 109 6.63 -0.57 -2.95
CA ALA A 109 6.90 -1.89 -3.47
C ALA A 109 8.38 -2.23 -3.52
N PHE A 110 8.65 -3.53 -3.56
CA PHE A 110 9.97 -4.11 -3.68
C PHE A 110 10.06 -4.96 -4.94
N LEU A 111 11.29 -5.33 -5.30
CA LEU A 111 11.53 -6.40 -6.24
C LEU A 111 10.93 -7.72 -5.72
N PRO A 112 10.57 -8.67 -6.61
CA PRO A 112 10.06 -9.98 -6.20
C PRO A 112 10.98 -10.65 -5.18
N PRO A 113 10.46 -11.18 -4.05
CA PRO A 113 11.28 -11.93 -3.10
C PRO A 113 11.99 -13.10 -3.79
N ASP A 114 11.26 -13.86 -4.60
CA ASP A 114 11.81 -14.87 -5.51
C ASP A 114 11.24 -14.67 -6.93
N PRO A 115 12.07 -14.23 -7.91
CA PRO A 115 11.66 -14.07 -9.30
C PRO A 115 11.08 -15.32 -9.97
N LYS A 116 11.49 -16.52 -9.56
CA LYS A 116 11.12 -17.77 -10.25
C LYS A 116 9.67 -18.17 -10.00
N VAL A 117 9.13 -17.76 -8.85
CA VAL A 117 7.77 -18.09 -8.41
C VAL A 117 6.88 -16.85 -8.30
N SER A 118 7.32 -15.74 -8.90
CA SER A 118 6.60 -14.48 -8.91
C SER A 118 5.18 -14.66 -9.49
N PRO A 119 4.14 -14.20 -8.79
CA PRO A 119 2.76 -14.34 -9.25
C PRO A 119 2.35 -13.23 -10.24
N VAL A 120 3.28 -12.35 -10.59
CA VAL A 120 3.17 -11.28 -11.60
C VAL A 120 4.43 -11.26 -12.47
N PRO A 121 4.40 -10.67 -13.68
CA PRO A 121 5.59 -10.52 -14.52
C PRO A 121 6.78 -9.92 -13.78
N VAL A 122 7.97 -10.44 -14.06
CA VAL A 122 9.25 -9.93 -13.53
C VAL A 122 9.89 -9.03 -14.58
N PHE A 123 10.14 -7.78 -14.23
CA PHE A 123 10.75 -6.80 -15.13
C PHE A 123 12.25 -6.62 -14.87
N PRO A 124 13.04 -6.17 -15.86
CA PRO A 124 14.41 -5.74 -15.66
C PRO A 124 14.52 -4.65 -14.59
N ILE A 125 15.55 -4.67 -13.74
CA ILE A 125 15.66 -3.71 -12.62
C ILE A 125 15.68 -2.24 -13.11
N ASN A 126 16.25 -1.98 -14.27
CA ASN A 126 16.30 -0.66 -14.88
C ASN A 126 15.01 -0.28 -15.63
N ASN A 127 13.93 -1.08 -15.60
CA ASN A 127 12.71 -0.82 -16.35
C ASN A 127 12.02 0.50 -15.93
N ARG A 128 12.20 0.95 -14.68
CA ARG A 128 11.77 2.27 -14.22
C ARG A 128 12.50 3.45 -14.89
N MET A 129 13.65 3.20 -15.53
CA MET A 129 14.41 4.21 -16.28
C MET A 129 14.11 4.15 -17.78
N MET A 130 13.40 3.13 -18.24
CA MET A 130 13.06 2.97 -19.65
C MET A 130 11.92 3.91 -20.01
N ASP A 131 12.07 4.59 -21.14
CA ASP A 131 10.98 5.33 -21.77
C ASP A 131 10.05 4.33 -22.48
N GLY A 132 8.77 4.34 -22.12
CA GLY A 132 7.76 3.50 -22.77
C GLY A 132 7.50 3.90 -24.23
N ASN A 133 7.97 5.09 -24.63
CA ASN A 133 8.03 5.76 -25.94
C ASN A 133 7.63 7.24 -25.75
N HIS A 134 7.79 8.06 -26.80
CA HIS A 134 7.47 9.50 -26.78
C HIS A 134 6.04 9.85 -26.30
N ASN A 135 5.13 8.88 -26.24
CA ASN A 135 3.74 9.06 -25.82
C ASN A 135 3.50 8.70 -24.34
N ARG A 136 4.29 7.83 -23.73
CA ARG A 136 4.02 7.24 -22.40
C ARG A 136 4.90 7.85 -21.30
N GLY A 137 6.10 8.29 -21.68
CA GLY A 137 7.12 8.76 -20.76
C GLY A 137 7.82 7.63 -20.02
N ALA A 138 8.86 7.99 -19.26
CA ALA A 138 9.65 7.04 -18.48
C ALA A 138 9.01 6.72 -17.12
N GLY A 139 9.39 5.58 -16.53
CA GLY A 139 9.02 5.21 -15.15
C GLY A 139 7.66 4.57 -14.97
N THR A 140 6.99 4.17 -16.05
CA THR A 140 5.62 3.65 -16.02
C THR A 140 5.53 2.15 -15.73
N ALA A 141 6.65 1.43 -15.70
CA ALA A 141 6.72 0.00 -15.41
C ALA A 141 7.91 -0.35 -14.49
N PRO A 142 7.89 0.05 -13.20
CA PRO A 142 8.98 -0.31 -12.28
C PRO A 142 9.14 -1.82 -12.11
N ALA A 143 10.34 -2.30 -11.76
CA ALA A 143 10.53 -3.72 -11.45
C ALA A 143 10.02 -4.09 -10.06
N GLU A 144 9.88 -3.07 -9.21
CA GLU A 144 9.37 -3.15 -7.87
C GLU A 144 7.84 -3.22 -7.87
N ASN A 145 7.32 -4.42 -8.03
CA ASN A 145 5.88 -4.69 -8.10
C ASN A 145 5.36 -5.64 -7.02
N HIS A 146 6.17 -5.92 -5.99
CA HIS A 146 5.75 -6.66 -4.80
C HIS A 146 5.47 -5.68 -3.65
N VAL A 147 4.19 -5.44 -3.42
CA VAL A 147 3.67 -4.31 -2.64
C VAL A 147 3.66 -4.63 -1.15
N LEU A 148 4.31 -3.77 -0.37
CA LEU A 148 4.22 -3.75 1.08
C LEU A 148 3.08 -2.85 1.56
N LEU A 149 2.86 -1.72 0.89
CA LEU A 149 1.86 -0.74 1.29
C LEU A 149 1.15 -0.16 0.07
N LEU A 150 -0.17 -0.21 0.10
CA LEU A 150 -1.07 0.34 -0.90
C LEU A 150 -2.08 1.25 -0.21
N GLU A 151 -2.09 2.53 -0.56
CA GLU A 151 -2.89 3.55 0.15
C GLU A 151 -3.65 4.43 -0.85
N ASP A 152 -4.92 4.70 -0.58
CA ASP A 152 -5.59 5.83 -1.22
C ASP A 152 -5.04 7.17 -0.73
N GLU A 153 -5.41 8.24 -1.43
CA GLU A 153 -4.91 9.59 -1.13
C GLU A 153 -5.15 10.03 0.33
N PRO A 154 -6.35 9.89 0.93
CA PRO A 154 -6.55 10.24 2.34
C PRO A 154 -5.66 9.43 3.29
N SER A 155 -5.53 8.12 3.08
CA SER A 155 -4.69 7.27 3.93
C SER A 155 -3.23 7.65 3.84
N HIS A 156 -2.73 7.91 2.62
CA HIS A 156 -1.37 8.37 2.39
C HIS A 156 -1.12 9.72 3.07
N CYS A 157 -2.01 10.70 2.86
CA CYS A 157 -1.92 12.01 3.48
C CYS A 157 -1.88 11.91 5.01
N GLN A 158 -2.77 11.13 5.62
CA GLN A 158 -2.79 10.95 7.07
C GLN A 158 -1.49 10.34 7.60
N ARG A 159 -0.94 9.31 6.93
CA ARG A 159 0.31 8.67 7.34
C ARG A 159 1.51 9.61 7.22
N GLU A 160 1.57 10.39 6.15
CA GLU A 160 2.64 11.36 5.89
C GLU A 160 2.44 12.70 6.63
N GLY A 161 1.35 12.85 7.40
CA GLY A 161 1.02 14.10 8.08
C GLY A 161 0.73 15.27 7.13
N LYS A 162 0.15 14.98 5.95
CA LYS A 162 -0.22 15.95 4.90
C LYS A 162 -1.72 16.18 4.84
N VAL A 163 -2.08 17.30 4.23
CA VAL A 163 -3.46 17.70 3.92
C VAL A 163 -3.51 18.41 2.56
N TRP A 164 -4.69 18.45 1.96
CA TRP A 164 -4.93 19.26 0.77
C TRP A 164 -5.47 20.64 1.16
N LYS A 165 -4.97 21.70 0.52
CA LYS A 165 -5.49 23.06 0.67
C LYS A 165 -6.14 23.51 -0.63
N LEU A 166 -7.45 23.74 -0.59
CA LEU A 166 -8.24 24.24 -1.71
C LEU A 166 -7.93 25.71 -1.98
N LYS A 167 -7.42 26.03 -3.18
CA LYS A 167 -7.04 27.41 -3.56
C LYS A 167 -8.12 28.10 -4.35
N GLU A 168 -8.63 27.46 -5.39
CA GLU A 168 -9.63 28.00 -6.31
C GLU A 168 -10.57 26.90 -6.78
N VAL A 169 -11.84 27.23 -6.94
CA VAL A 169 -12.82 26.45 -7.68
C VAL A 169 -13.28 27.25 -8.90
N ASP A 170 -13.38 26.59 -10.04
CA ASP A 170 -13.96 27.09 -11.29
C ASP A 170 -15.14 26.19 -11.64
N LEU A 171 -16.36 26.66 -11.41
CA LEU A 171 -17.59 25.87 -11.54
C LEU A 171 -18.36 26.26 -12.80
N LYS A 172 -18.76 25.26 -13.58
CA LYS A 172 -19.68 25.41 -14.72
C LYS A 172 -20.58 24.18 -14.85
N ASN A 173 -21.90 24.38 -14.85
CA ASN A 173 -22.87 23.28 -14.98
C ASN A 173 -22.64 22.10 -14.02
N ARG A 174 -22.46 22.40 -12.72
CA ARG A 174 -22.26 21.39 -11.65
C ARG A 174 -20.99 20.53 -11.81
N GLY A 175 -20.03 20.97 -12.59
CA GLY A 175 -18.69 20.39 -12.65
C GLY A 175 -17.66 21.45 -12.95
N GLY A 176 -16.39 21.07 -12.99
CA GLY A 176 -15.33 22.00 -13.33
C GLY A 176 -13.99 21.61 -12.75
N MET A 177 -13.24 22.62 -12.31
CA MET A 177 -11.85 22.46 -11.88
C MET A 177 -11.64 22.98 -10.48
N ILE A 178 -10.85 22.25 -9.70
CA ILE A 178 -10.29 22.71 -8.42
C ILE A 178 -8.78 22.80 -8.57
N VAL A 179 -8.21 23.90 -8.08
CA VAL A 179 -6.77 24.05 -7.87
C VAL A 179 -6.49 23.85 -6.39
N ALA A 180 -5.58 22.93 -6.05
CA ALA A 180 -5.23 22.63 -4.68
C ALA A 180 -3.73 22.33 -4.53
N THR A 181 -3.22 22.45 -3.29
CA THR A 181 -1.86 22.06 -2.93
C THR A 181 -1.88 20.95 -1.87
N CYS A 182 -1.05 19.93 -2.02
CA CYS A 182 -0.82 18.92 -0.98
C CYS A 182 0.42 19.30 -0.16
N GLU A 183 0.25 19.54 1.13
CA GLU A 183 1.30 20.10 1.99
C GLU A 183 1.26 19.53 3.42
N PRO A 184 2.37 19.61 4.18
CA PRO A 184 2.39 19.17 5.57
C PRO A 184 1.36 19.90 6.43
N LYS A 185 0.61 19.16 7.27
CA LYS A 185 -0.44 19.69 8.16
C LYS A 185 0.13 20.69 9.18
N GLN A 186 1.36 20.49 9.61
CA GLN A 186 2.06 21.37 10.57
C GLN A 186 2.69 22.61 9.93
N GLY A 187 2.52 22.81 8.62
CA GLY A 187 3.20 23.87 7.86
C GLY A 187 4.63 23.48 7.46
N GLY A 188 5.17 24.18 6.47
CA GLY A 188 6.55 24.01 6.00
C GLY A 188 6.92 25.04 4.93
N ASP A 189 8.22 25.30 4.79
CA ASP A 189 8.76 26.36 3.91
C ASP A 189 8.85 25.95 2.42
N GLY A 190 8.38 24.74 2.08
CA GLY A 190 8.40 24.22 0.72
C GLY A 190 7.31 24.84 -0.16
N LYS A 191 7.65 25.24 -1.39
CA LYS A 191 6.66 25.59 -2.41
C LYS A 191 5.90 24.34 -2.83
N ALA A 192 4.72 24.12 -2.24
CA ALA A 192 3.82 23.05 -2.66
C ALA A 192 3.39 23.26 -4.11
N ILE A 193 3.37 22.18 -4.89
CA ILE A 193 2.99 22.23 -6.31
C ILE A 193 1.47 22.31 -6.39
N GLU A 194 0.96 23.26 -7.16
CA GLU A 194 -0.46 23.34 -7.47
C GLU A 194 -0.86 22.22 -8.42
N GLU A 195 -1.87 21.46 -8.03
CA GLU A 195 -2.49 20.44 -8.85
C GLU A 195 -3.89 20.91 -9.24
N LYS A 196 -4.17 20.89 -10.55
CA LYS A 196 -5.49 21.19 -11.10
C LYS A 196 -6.22 19.88 -11.38
N MET A 197 -7.31 19.65 -10.67
CA MET A 197 -8.11 18.43 -10.75
C MET A 197 -9.52 18.73 -11.20
N THR A 198 -10.16 17.78 -11.88
CA THR A 198 -11.58 17.88 -12.22
C THR A 198 -12.46 17.48 -11.05
N PHE A 199 -13.70 17.97 -11.05
CA PHE A 199 -14.79 17.46 -10.22
C PHE A 199 -16.10 17.56 -11.03
N ASP A 200 -17.11 16.80 -10.65
CA ASP A 200 -18.42 16.82 -11.28
C ASP A 200 -19.54 16.59 -10.26
N ALA A 201 -20.78 16.50 -10.73
CA ALA A 201 -21.95 16.31 -9.86
C ALA A 201 -21.91 15.01 -9.04
N ALA A 202 -21.05 14.04 -9.40
CA ALA A 202 -20.87 12.81 -8.65
C ALA A 202 -19.81 12.93 -7.54
N THR A 203 -19.05 14.04 -7.48
CA THR A 203 -18.10 14.30 -6.39
C THR A 203 -18.86 14.42 -5.07
N ARG A 204 -18.54 13.55 -4.12
CA ARG A 204 -19.18 13.51 -2.80
C ARG A 204 -18.47 14.46 -1.85
N ILE A 205 -19.23 15.30 -1.15
CA ILE A 205 -18.67 16.26 -0.21
C ILE A 205 -19.18 15.91 1.19
N TRP A 206 -18.26 15.66 2.11
CA TRP A 206 -18.57 15.15 3.43
C TRP A 206 -18.30 16.22 4.49
N ARG A 207 -19.32 16.54 5.28
CA ARG A 207 -19.27 17.48 6.41
C ARG A 207 -19.91 16.85 7.64
N GLY A 208 -19.12 16.59 8.68
CA GLY A 208 -19.56 15.88 9.87
C GLY A 208 -20.24 14.53 9.56
N ARG A 209 -21.57 14.51 9.60
CA ARG A 209 -22.38 13.30 9.33
C ARG A 209 -23.10 13.32 7.99
N GLU A 210 -22.97 14.40 7.24
CA GLU A 210 -23.72 14.65 6.01
C GLU A 210 -22.86 14.33 4.79
N CYS A 211 -23.50 13.78 3.75
CA CYS A 211 -22.98 13.79 2.39
C CYS A 211 -23.78 14.84 1.64
N ILE A 212 -23.16 16.00 1.40
CA ILE A 212 -23.78 17.13 0.70
C ILE A 212 -23.32 17.16 -0.75
N GLY A 213 -24.13 17.79 -1.60
CA GLY A 213 -23.83 18.02 -3.00
C GLY A 213 -23.25 19.41 -3.25
N ILE A 214 -22.85 19.64 -4.51
CA ILE A 214 -22.42 20.96 -4.97
C ILE A 214 -23.54 22.00 -4.79
N GLU A 215 -24.80 21.60 -4.99
CA GLU A 215 -25.97 22.48 -4.84
C GLU A 215 -26.09 23.05 -3.42
N ASP A 216 -25.81 22.24 -2.40
CA ASP A 216 -25.85 22.67 -1.00
C ASP A 216 -24.78 23.74 -0.75
N LEU A 217 -23.56 23.54 -1.27
CA LEU A 217 -22.49 24.54 -1.17
C LEU A 217 -22.81 25.85 -1.90
N ILE A 218 -23.56 25.79 -3.00
CA ILE A 218 -24.04 26.99 -3.73
C ILE A 218 -25.13 27.70 -2.91
N ALA A 219 -26.10 26.95 -2.38
CA ALA A 219 -27.20 27.50 -1.58
C ALA A 219 -26.68 28.18 -0.31
N GLU A 220 -25.66 27.59 0.32
CA GLU A 220 -24.95 28.16 1.47
C GLU A 220 -23.95 29.27 1.10
N LYS A 221 -23.81 29.60 -0.20
CA LYS A 221 -22.90 30.62 -0.75
C LYS A 221 -21.41 30.34 -0.47
N ILE A 222 -21.07 29.09 -0.15
CA ILE A 222 -19.69 28.62 0.03
C ILE A 222 -19.01 28.53 -1.34
N TRP A 223 -19.68 27.97 -2.34
CA TRP A 223 -19.23 27.94 -3.74
C TRP A 223 -20.04 28.90 -4.61
N PRO A 224 -19.49 29.38 -5.74
CA PRO A 224 -20.24 30.22 -6.67
C PRO A 224 -21.28 29.38 -7.43
N ALA A 225 -22.37 30.00 -7.89
CA ALA A 225 -23.32 29.30 -8.78
C ALA A 225 -22.71 28.96 -10.15
N GLU A 226 -21.83 29.84 -10.64
CA GLU A 226 -21.01 29.64 -11.84
C GLU A 226 -19.75 30.52 -11.74
N GLY A 227 -18.68 30.13 -12.41
CA GLY A 227 -17.42 30.86 -12.50
C GLY A 227 -16.44 30.54 -11.38
N LYS A 228 -15.46 31.44 -11.22
CA LYS A 228 -14.30 31.23 -10.33
C LYS A 228 -14.52 31.82 -8.94
N LYS A 229 -14.02 31.12 -7.92
CA LYS A 229 -13.95 31.62 -6.54
C LYS A 229 -12.70 31.09 -5.84
N THR A 230 -11.99 31.99 -5.16
CA THR A 230 -10.90 31.63 -4.25
C THR A 230 -11.45 30.96 -2.99
N LEU A 231 -10.86 29.85 -2.58
CA LEU A 231 -11.26 29.03 -1.43
C LEU A 231 -10.36 29.22 -0.20
N GLY A 232 -9.46 30.21 -0.24
CA GLY A 232 -8.69 30.65 0.93
C GLY A 232 -7.71 29.63 1.51
N GLY A 233 -7.40 28.55 0.79
CA GLY A 233 -6.57 27.46 1.31
C GLY A 233 -7.31 26.54 2.27
N GLN A 234 -8.64 26.37 2.13
CA GLN A 234 -9.43 25.48 2.98
C GLN A 234 -8.80 24.08 3.05
N THR A 235 -8.51 23.64 4.27
CA THR A 235 -7.89 22.34 4.55
C THR A 235 -8.91 21.22 4.43
N VAL A 236 -8.60 20.20 3.63
CA VAL A 236 -9.45 19.03 3.39
C VAL A 236 -8.60 17.76 3.23
N LEU A 237 -9.25 16.60 3.27
CA LEU A 237 -8.74 15.39 2.65
C LEU A 237 -9.55 15.09 1.37
N MET A 238 -8.91 14.45 0.40
CA MET A 238 -9.51 14.22 -0.91
C MET A 238 -9.41 12.76 -1.33
N GLY A 239 -10.49 12.23 -1.90
CA GLY A 239 -10.47 11.01 -2.69
C GLY A 239 -10.10 11.37 -4.11
N ILE A 240 -9.07 10.73 -4.66
CA ILE A 240 -8.59 11.00 -6.01
C ILE A 240 -8.77 9.75 -6.86
N THR A 241 -9.34 9.96 -8.04
CA THR A 241 -9.58 8.97 -9.08
C THR A 241 -9.06 9.48 -10.41
N TRP A 242 -9.09 8.64 -11.44
CA TRP A 242 -8.90 9.08 -12.81
C TRP A 242 -10.19 8.92 -13.62
N LYS A 243 -10.48 9.91 -14.47
CA LYS A 243 -11.56 9.89 -15.47
C LYS A 243 -11.01 10.45 -16.79
N PRO A 244 -11.53 10.00 -17.95
CA PRO A 244 -11.24 10.64 -19.22
C PRO A 244 -11.51 12.14 -19.14
N THR A 245 -10.49 12.94 -19.41
CA THR A 245 -10.57 14.39 -19.25
C THR A 245 -10.75 15.07 -20.61
N PRO A 246 -11.66 16.05 -20.74
CA PRO A 246 -11.80 16.87 -21.95
C PRO A 246 -10.52 17.66 -22.31
N ASP A 247 -10.50 18.25 -23.49
CA ASP A 247 -9.49 19.24 -23.93
C ASP A 247 -8.09 18.70 -24.20
N GLY A 248 -7.93 17.38 -24.38
CA GLY A 248 -6.66 16.78 -24.81
C GLY A 248 -5.54 16.85 -23.77
N VAL A 249 -5.88 17.05 -22.48
CA VAL A 249 -4.90 17.09 -21.40
C VAL A 249 -4.41 15.68 -21.08
N PHE A 250 -3.09 15.50 -21.18
CA PHE A 250 -2.42 14.21 -21.09
C PHE A 250 -2.58 13.53 -19.73
N THR A 251 -2.52 14.31 -18.64
CA THR A 251 -2.67 13.81 -17.27
C THR A 251 -3.43 14.85 -16.44
N ARG A 252 -4.64 14.50 -16.03
CA ARG A 252 -5.44 15.24 -15.05
C ARG A 252 -6.25 14.25 -14.23
N PHE A 253 -6.22 14.41 -12.92
CA PHE A 253 -7.00 13.57 -12.01
C PHE A 253 -8.36 14.17 -11.68
N HIS A 254 -9.19 13.36 -11.04
CA HIS A 254 -10.57 13.67 -10.70
C HIS A 254 -10.82 13.48 -9.21
N ILE A 255 -11.46 14.45 -8.58
CA ILE A 255 -11.83 14.40 -7.16
C ILE A 255 -13.13 13.61 -7.03
N SER A 256 -13.06 12.43 -6.40
CA SER A 256 -14.25 11.62 -6.10
C SER A 256 -14.92 12.07 -4.80
N ASP A 257 -14.12 12.49 -3.82
CA ASP A 257 -14.57 12.80 -2.47
C ASP A 257 -13.81 13.99 -1.90
N ILE A 258 -14.50 14.84 -1.13
CA ILE A 258 -13.89 15.90 -0.33
C ILE A 258 -14.39 15.75 1.10
N TRP A 259 -13.50 15.47 2.04
CA TRP A 259 -13.79 15.50 3.47
C TRP A 259 -13.41 16.87 4.03
N LEU A 260 -14.42 17.65 4.42
CA LEU A 260 -14.25 19.03 4.90
C LEU A 260 -13.78 19.11 6.36
N ASP A 261 -13.93 18.04 7.12
CA ASP A 261 -13.58 17.99 8.54
C ASP A 261 -13.18 16.59 9.02
N ASP A 262 -12.53 16.55 10.19
CA ASP A 262 -12.04 15.32 10.81
C ASP A 262 -13.18 14.35 11.20
N ALA A 263 -14.37 14.86 11.53
CA ALA A 263 -15.51 14.02 11.89
C ALA A 263 -16.04 13.23 10.69
N ALA A 264 -16.11 13.86 9.52
CA ALA A 264 -16.45 13.21 8.26
C ALA A 264 -15.43 12.12 7.90
N MET A 265 -14.13 12.43 8.01
CA MET A 265 -13.06 11.46 7.73
C MET A 265 -13.09 10.28 8.71
N GLN A 266 -13.25 10.54 10.01
CA GLN A 266 -13.34 9.50 11.03
C GLN A 266 -14.53 8.57 10.79
N ARG A 267 -15.66 9.10 10.30
CA ARG A 267 -16.81 8.27 9.95
C ARG A 267 -16.51 7.33 8.79
N SER A 268 -15.90 7.83 7.71
CA SER A 268 -15.49 6.97 6.59
C SER A 268 -14.51 5.88 7.04
N ALA A 269 -13.54 6.24 7.89
CA ALA A 269 -12.59 5.29 8.47
C ALA A 269 -13.27 4.25 9.37
N ASN A 270 -14.27 4.64 10.16
CA ASN A 270 -15.02 3.71 11.00
C ASN A 270 -15.82 2.70 10.16
N ASN A 271 -16.50 3.17 9.11
CA ASN A 271 -17.26 2.29 8.21
C ASN A 271 -16.34 1.26 7.55
N GLN A 272 -15.22 1.72 6.99
CA GLN A 272 -14.23 0.84 6.36
C GLN A 272 -13.59 -0.13 7.38
N THR A 273 -13.35 0.34 8.61
CA THR A 273 -12.85 -0.51 9.71
C THR A 273 -13.80 -1.66 10.02
N GLU A 274 -15.12 -1.44 10.06
CA GLU A 274 -16.07 -2.51 10.35
C GLU A 274 -16.16 -3.53 9.20
N VAL A 275 -16.11 -3.08 7.95
CA VAL A 275 -16.02 -3.95 6.76
C VAL A 275 -14.80 -4.87 6.88
N HIS A 276 -13.63 -4.29 7.12
CA HIS A 276 -12.39 -5.03 7.21
C HIS A 276 -12.32 -5.93 8.46
N LYS A 277 -12.91 -5.54 9.58
CA LYS A 277 -13.02 -6.42 10.77
C LYS A 277 -13.85 -7.66 10.47
N ALA A 278 -14.96 -7.52 9.77
CA ALA A 278 -15.76 -8.67 9.35
C ALA A 278 -14.94 -9.58 8.41
N PHE A 279 -14.20 -8.99 7.47
CA PHE A 279 -13.30 -9.70 6.57
C PHE A 279 -12.25 -10.53 7.34
N ILE A 280 -11.48 -9.93 8.25
CA ILE A 280 -10.44 -10.65 8.99
C ILE A 280 -11.02 -11.71 9.92
N ARG A 281 -12.18 -11.49 10.54
CA ARG A 281 -12.82 -12.54 11.36
C ARG A 281 -13.23 -13.75 10.54
N SER A 282 -13.73 -13.53 9.33
CA SER A 282 -14.16 -14.61 8.43
C SER A 282 -13.02 -15.36 7.76
N ARG A 283 -11.86 -14.73 7.54
CA ARG A 283 -10.68 -15.39 6.95
C ARG A 283 -9.53 -15.59 7.92
N TRP A 284 -9.68 -15.30 9.21
CA TRP A 284 -8.66 -15.47 10.23
C TRP A 284 -7.44 -14.53 10.09
N MET A 285 -6.69 -14.35 11.19
CA MET A 285 -5.56 -13.42 11.28
C MET A 285 -4.33 -14.04 10.61
N PRO A 286 -3.71 -13.38 9.62
CA PRO A 286 -2.49 -13.90 9.02
C PRO A 286 -1.28 -13.71 9.94
N ALA A 287 -0.35 -14.66 9.88
CA ALA A 287 0.86 -14.70 10.66
C ALA A 287 1.94 -15.49 9.92
N TRP A 288 3.17 -15.46 10.41
CA TRP A 288 4.16 -16.47 10.06
C TRP A 288 4.66 -17.20 11.29
N ILE A 289 5.30 -18.35 11.08
CA ILE A 289 5.93 -19.12 12.13
C ILE A 289 7.37 -18.67 12.31
N ASP A 290 7.71 -18.20 13.50
CA ASP A 290 9.09 -17.86 13.89
C ASP A 290 9.86 -19.12 14.26
N ALA A 291 9.26 -20.00 15.08
CA ALA A 291 9.90 -21.21 15.60
C ALA A 291 8.88 -22.31 15.95
N VAL A 292 9.36 -23.56 15.98
CA VAL A 292 8.59 -24.73 16.43
C VAL A 292 9.44 -25.58 17.37
N GLU A 293 8.93 -25.84 18.57
CA GLU A 293 9.48 -26.78 19.54
C GLU A 293 8.66 -28.08 19.49
N TYR A 294 9.24 -29.14 18.92
CA TYR A 294 8.56 -30.42 18.79
C TYR A 294 8.56 -31.22 20.10
N GLY A 295 7.38 -31.73 20.46
CA GLY A 295 7.17 -32.70 21.52
C GLY A 295 6.99 -34.12 20.97
N LYS A 296 6.42 -35.01 21.79
CA LYS A 296 6.11 -36.39 21.40
C LYS A 296 4.71 -36.46 20.78
N PHE A 297 4.51 -37.43 19.89
CA PHE A 297 3.20 -37.81 19.33
C PHE A 297 2.42 -36.64 18.70
N GLY A 298 3.09 -35.82 17.87
CA GLY A 298 2.45 -34.71 17.16
C GLY A 298 2.31 -33.42 17.96
N ARG A 299 2.57 -33.46 19.27
CA ARG A 299 2.50 -32.27 20.13
C ARG A 299 3.64 -31.29 19.81
N ALA A 300 3.35 -30.00 19.74
CA ALA A 300 4.35 -28.97 19.47
C ALA A 300 3.96 -27.62 20.08
N LYS A 301 4.97 -26.82 20.42
CA LYS A 301 4.80 -25.39 20.74
C LYS A 301 5.30 -24.56 19.58
N VAL A 302 4.44 -23.69 19.09
CA VAL A 302 4.65 -22.88 17.90
C VAL A 302 4.72 -21.43 18.32
N THR A 303 5.76 -20.74 17.90
CA THR A 303 5.90 -19.30 18.07
C THR A 303 5.57 -18.63 16.74
N ALA A 304 4.58 -17.73 16.73
CA ALA A 304 4.12 -17.09 15.50
C ALA A 304 3.94 -15.58 15.68
N THR A 305 4.41 -14.80 14.71
CA THR A 305 4.24 -13.33 14.68
C THR A 305 3.02 -12.99 13.83
N LEU A 306 2.04 -12.31 14.43
CA LEU A 306 0.84 -11.85 13.73
C LEU A 306 1.20 -10.68 12.80
N PHE A 307 0.65 -10.67 11.58
CA PHE A 307 0.88 -9.57 10.64
C PHE A 307 0.15 -8.30 11.06
N GLY A 308 0.73 -7.18 10.65
CA GLY A 308 0.28 -5.83 10.96
C GLY A 308 -0.83 -5.34 10.03
N GLY A 309 -1.20 -4.07 10.20
CA GLY A 309 -2.18 -3.39 9.36
C GLY A 309 -3.64 -3.62 9.74
N MET A 310 -3.94 -4.52 10.68
CA MET A 310 -5.30 -4.76 11.16
C MET A 310 -5.73 -3.79 12.28
N ASN A 311 -7.04 -3.66 12.52
CA ASN A 311 -7.57 -2.87 13.63
C ASN A 311 -7.18 -3.48 14.99
N ALA A 312 -6.86 -2.64 15.98
CA ALA A 312 -6.42 -3.05 17.31
C ALA A 312 -7.37 -4.02 18.03
N SER A 313 -8.68 -3.88 17.82
CA SER A 313 -9.69 -4.77 18.42
C SER A 313 -9.59 -6.22 17.96
N LEU A 314 -9.05 -6.49 16.76
CA LEU A 314 -8.83 -7.85 16.28
C LEU A 314 -7.69 -8.53 17.02
N TYR A 315 -6.61 -7.81 17.34
CA TYR A 315 -5.52 -8.38 18.14
C TYR A 315 -5.92 -8.58 19.61
N ALA A 316 -6.80 -7.73 20.14
CA ALA A 316 -7.34 -7.88 21.50
C ALA A 316 -8.18 -9.17 21.69
N ASP A 317 -8.54 -9.83 20.59
CA ASP A 317 -9.27 -11.10 20.60
C ASP A 317 -8.35 -12.29 20.92
N PHE A 318 -7.03 -12.15 20.78
CA PHE A 318 -6.04 -13.13 21.18
C PHE A 318 -5.76 -12.98 22.67
N LYS A 319 -6.02 -14.04 23.45
CA LYS A 319 -5.81 -14.04 24.90
C LYS A 319 -5.05 -15.29 25.35
N GLN A 320 -4.19 -15.12 26.34
CA GLN A 320 -3.55 -16.24 27.00
C GLN A 320 -4.61 -17.20 27.58
N GLY A 321 -4.36 -18.51 27.45
CA GLY A 321 -5.26 -19.58 27.84
C GLY A 321 -6.45 -19.79 26.92
N SER A 322 -6.66 -18.95 25.90
CA SER A 322 -7.79 -19.11 24.99
C SER A 322 -7.51 -20.16 23.90
N PRO A 323 -8.53 -20.96 23.53
CA PRO A 323 -8.42 -21.88 22.41
C PRO A 323 -8.33 -21.12 21.08
N ALA A 324 -7.52 -21.66 20.17
CA ALA A 324 -7.35 -21.15 18.83
C ALA A 324 -7.14 -22.29 17.82
N GLN A 325 -7.32 -21.96 16.56
CA GLN A 325 -6.99 -22.81 15.42
C GLN A 325 -5.92 -22.14 14.57
N MET A 326 -5.02 -22.94 14.02
CA MET A 326 -3.96 -22.49 13.12
C MET A 326 -3.97 -23.37 11.87
N ASN A 327 -4.04 -22.73 10.69
CA ASN A 327 -3.99 -23.42 9.42
C ASN A 327 -2.91 -22.80 8.51
N SER A 328 -2.25 -23.65 7.72
CA SER A 328 -1.26 -23.22 6.74
C SER A 328 -1.93 -22.52 5.56
N VAL A 329 -1.26 -21.50 5.02
CA VAL A 329 -1.70 -20.79 3.83
C VAL A 329 -0.57 -20.55 2.86
N GLU A 330 -0.94 -20.29 1.61
CA GLU A 330 -0.02 -19.86 0.57
C GLU A 330 0.41 -18.39 0.78
N MET A 331 1.42 -17.89 0.05
CA MET A 331 1.85 -16.48 0.10
C MET A 331 0.73 -15.47 -0.22
N THR A 332 -0.26 -15.90 -1.02
CA THR A 332 -1.49 -15.13 -1.31
C THR A 332 -2.51 -15.16 -0.16
N LEU A 333 -2.20 -15.82 0.95
CA LEU A 333 -3.05 -16.04 2.12
C LEU A 333 -4.29 -16.90 1.85
N LYS A 334 -4.30 -17.70 0.78
CA LYS A 334 -5.35 -18.70 0.54
C LYS A 334 -5.14 -19.94 1.40
N HIS A 335 -6.24 -20.49 1.92
CA HIS A 335 -6.23 -21.78 2.60
C HIS A 335 -5.96 -22.91 1.60
N THR A 336 -5.13 -23.88 1.99
CA THR A 336 -4.98 -25.14 1.24
C THR A 336 -6.06 -26.13 1.69
N HIS A 337 -6.49 -27.00 0.78
CA HIS A 337 -7.61 -27.93 0.98
C HIS A 337 -8.91 -27.24 1.45
N GLY A 338 -9.15 -26.00 1.03
CA GLY A 338 -10.24 -25.18 1.57
C GLY A 338 -11.66 -25.59 1.13
N ALA A 339 -11.81 -26.58 0.25
CA ALA A 339 -13.11 -27.12 -0.15
C ALA A 339 -13.91 -27.75 1.00
N TYR A 340 -13.23 -28.08 2.11
CA TYR A 340 -13.84 -28.60 3.34
C TYR A 340 -13.87 -27.55 4.48
N GLY A 341 -13.45 -26.32 4.17
CA GLY A 341 -13.39 -25.19 5.09
C GLY A 341 -12.06 -24.99 5.79
N PRO A 342 -11.73 -23.73 6.18
CA PRO A 342 -10.49 -23.40 6.87
C PRO A 342 -10.21 -24.24 8.12
N ALA A 343 -11.25 -24.68 8.83
CA ALA A 343 -11.14 -25.46 10.06
C ALA A 343 -10.79 -26.93 9.85
N HIS A 344 -11.06 -27.50 8.67
CA HIS A 344 -10.92 -28.94 8.44
C HIS A 344 -9.46 -29.41 8.55
N MET A 345 -8.53 -28.63 8.01
CA MET A 345 -7.09 -28.90 8.06
C MET A 345 -6.35 -28.13 9.17
N ALA A 346 -7.08 -27.46 10.06
CA ALA A 346 -6.48 -26.62 11.08
C ALA A 346 -6.00 -27.44 12.28
N SER A 347 -4.81 -27.13 12.76
CA SER A 347 -4.31 -27.58 14.06
C SER A 347 -5.02 -26.78 15.17
N GLY A 348 -5.76 -27.47 16.03
CA GLY A 348 -6.38 -26.88 17.23
C GLY A 348 -5.42 -26.84 18.41
N GLY A 349 -5.63 -25.91 19.35
CA GLY A 349 -4.74 -25.75 20.48
C GLY A 349 -5.04 -24.58 21.41
N LEU A 350 -4.12 -24.30 22.33
CA LEU A 350 -4.21 -23.21 23.30
C LEU A 350 -3.14 -22.14 23.03
N ILE A 351 -3.50 -20.87 23.15
CA ILE A 351 -2.54 -19.77 23.20
C ILE A 351 -1.93 -19.75 24.60
N LEU A 352 -0.68 -20.18 24.73
CA LEU A 352 0.06 -20.25 25.99
C LEU A 352 0.54 -18.88 26.48
N ASP A 353 0.90 -18.00 25.55
CA ASP A 353 1.47 -16.68 25.86
C ASP A 353 1.29 -15.69 24.69
N ILE A 354 1.32 -14.40 25.00
CA ILE A 354 1.24 -13.31 24.04
C ILE A 354 2.28 -12.26 24.40
N THR A 355 3.28 -12.12 23.54
CA THR A 355 4.37 -11.16 23.71
C THR A 355 4.16 -9.99 22.76
N LYS A 356 4.22 -8.77 23.30
CA LYS A 356 4.27 -7.55 22.51
C LYS A 356 5.70 -7.05 22.43
N ARG A 357 6.18 -6.80 21.22
CA ARG A 357 7.50 -6.23 20.99
C ARG A 357 7.57 -4.84 21.63
N THR A 358 8.67 -4.61 22.34
CA THR A 358 9.03 -3.28 22.86
C THR A 358 9.87 -2.56 21.81
N GLY A 359 9.53 -1.31 21.48
CA GLY A 359 10.26 -0.49 20.50
C GLY A 359 9.59 -0.45 19.12
N GLU A 360 10.38 -0.14 18.10
CA GLU A 360 9.88 0.06 16.75
C GLU A 360 9.34 -1.25 16.14
N VAL A 361 8.11 -1.19 15.64
CA VAL A 361 7.44 -2.29 14.96
C VAL A 361 7.59 -2.06 13.46
N PRO A 362 8.29 -2.94 12.72
CA PRO A 362 8.46 -2.76 11.28
C PRO A 362 7.10 -2.88 10.57
N LEU A 363 6.94 -2.13 9.48
CA LEU A 363 5.71 -2.16 8.70
C LEU A 363 5.44 -3.59 8.18
N GLY A 364 4.18 -4.02 8.29
CA GLY A 364 3.76 -5.39 8.01
C GLY A 364 3.76 -6.31 9.22
N SER A 365 4.41 -5.94 10.33
CA SER A 365 4.30 -6.62 11.62
C SER A 365 3.26 -5.96 12.51
N SER A 366 2.55 -6.75 13.32
CA SER A 366 1.75 -6.20 14.43
C SER A 366 2.59 -5.88 15.67
N GLY A 367 3.83 -6.40 15.72
CA GLY A 367 4.63 -6.45 16.94
C GLY A 367 4.10 -7.45 17.97
N ILE A 368 3.09 -8.27 17.63
CA ILE A 368 2.49 -9.25 18.53
C ILE A 368 2.93 -10.65 18.10
N GLN A 369 3.52 -11.37 19.04
CA GLN A 369 3.86 -12.77 18.90
C GLN A 369 2.99 -13.61 19.83
N ILE A 370 2.50 -14.74 19.33
CA ILE A 370 1.77 -15.72 20.12
C ILE A 370 2.60 -16.99 20.28
N ARG A 371 2.50 -17.62 21.45
CA ARG A 371 2.96 -18.99 21.67
C ARG A 371 1.75 -19.91 21.71
N PHE A 372 1.66 -20.85 20.78
CA PHE A 372 0.51 -21.72 20.57
C PHE A 372 0.93 -23.17 20.78
N GLU A 373 0.20 -23.93 21.58
CA GLU A 373 0.42 -25.37 21.77
C GLU A 373 -0.67 -26.18 21.09
N THR A 374 -0.26 -27.14 20.27
CA THR A 374 -1.15 -28.09 19.60
C THR A 374 -0.67 -29.51 19.85
N ASP A 375 -1.58 -30.47 19.79
CA ASP A 375 -1.31 -31.91 19.79
C ASP A 375 -1.18 -32.50 18.37
N LEU A 376 -1.46 -31.70 17.33
CA LEU A 376 -1.40 -32.10 15.93
C LEU A 376 -0.59 -31.11 15.10
N ILE A 377 0.74 -31.24 15.10
CA ILE A 377 1.62 -30.47 14.21
C ILE A 377 1.59 -31.04 12.79
N ILE A 378 1.51 -30.15 11.79
CA ILE A 378 1.47 -30.51 10.36
C ILE A 378 2.61 -29.86 9.58
N GLU A 379 2.88 -30.35 8.36
CA GLU A 379 3.99 -29.86 7.52
C GLU A 379 3.91 -28.35 7.21
N GLY A 380 2.68 -27.83 7.09
CA GLY A 380 2.43 -26.42 6.81
C GLY A 380 2.71 -25.46 7.96
N ILE A 381 2.97 -25.97 9.17
CA ILE A 381 3.30 -25.18 10.37
C ILE A 381 4.77 -25.43 10.72
N ARG A 382 5.66 -24.74 10.00
CA ARG A 382 7.12 -24.82 10.15
C ARG A 382 7.73 -23.41 10.07
N PRO A 383 8.93 -23.17 10.62
CA PRO A 383 9.57 -21.85 10.58
C PRO A 383 9.54 -21.25 9.17
N SER A 384 9.31 -19.94 9.09
CA SER A 384 9.10 -19.14 7.86
C SER A 384 7.82 -19.40 7.05
N ARG A 385 7.03 -20.44 7.36
CA ARG A 385 5.73 -20.66 6.70
C ARG A 385 4.71 -19.63 7.15
N ILE A 386 3.80 -19.30 6.24
CA ILE A 386 2.68 -18.41 6.50
C ILE A 386 1.49 -19.26 6.97
N VAL A 387 0.80 -18.76 7.98
CA VAL A 387 -0.38 -19.38 8.56
C VAL A 387 -1.47 -18.34 8.73
N ARG A 388 -2.69 -18.80 8.97
CA ARG A 388 -3.77 -18.00 9.53
C ARG A 388 -4.22 -18.59 10.85
N VAL A 389 -4.50 -17.72 11.81
CA VAL A 389 -4.85 -18.07 13.19
C VAL A 389 -6.20 -17.49 13.56
N SER A 390 -7.06 -18.32 14.16
CA SER A 390 -8.40 -17.95 14.59
C SER A 390 -8.59 -18.22 16.07
N PRO A 391 -8.81 -17.19 16.91
CA PRO A 391 -9.36 -17.38 18.25
C PRO A 391 -10.74 -18.05 18.16
N ALA A 392 -11.05 -18.99 19.07
CA ALA A 392 -12.27 -19.80 18.98
C ALA A 392 -13.59 -19.00 18.99
N LYS A 393 -13.58 -17.74 19.44
CA LYS A 393 -14.76 -16.87 19.43
C LYS A 393 -15.06 -16.24 18.05
N TRP A 394 -14.18 -16.41 17.07
CA TRP A 394 -14.42 -15.94 15.71
C TRP A 394 -15.33 -16.91 14.96
N PRO A 395 -16.12 -16.43 13.99
CA PRO A 395 -17.03 -17.28 13.25
C PRO A 395 -16.25 -18.32 12.43
N GLN A 396 -16.79 -19.53 12.38
CA GLN A 396 -16.34 -20.57 11.46
C GLN A 396 -17.18 -20.46 10.20
N VAL A 397 -16.53 -20.14 9.09
CA VAL A 397 -17.21 -19.93 7.81
C VAL A 397 -16.42 -20.58 6.68
N GLU A 398 -17.16 -21.00 5.66
CA GLU A 398 -16.62 -21.45 4.40
C GLU A 398 -16.21 -20.24 3.56
N VAL A 399 -15.05 -20.32 2.92
CA VAL A 399 -14.59 -19.27 1.99
C VAL A 399 -14.98 -19.64 0.56
N PRO A 400 -15.27 -18.65 -0.30
CA PRO A 400 -15.59 -18.89 -1.71
C PRO A 400 -14.51 -19.68 -2.46
N ARG A 401 -14.90 -20.33 -3.57
CA ARG A 401 -14.03 -21.19 -4.39
C ARG A 401 -12.71 -20.53 -4.79
N GLU A 402 -12.78 -19.26 -5.15
CA GLU A 402 -11.66 -18.45 -5.59
C GLU A 402 -10.67 -18.14 -4.47
N GLU A 403 -11.08 -18.19 -3.20
CA GLU A 403 -10.27 -17.84 -2.03
C GLU A 403 -9.55 -19.04 -1.37
N TYR A 404 -9.70 -20.25 -1.91
CA TYR A 404 -8.95 -21.42 -1.47
C TYR A 404 -8.30 -22.18 -2.64
N LEU A 405 -7.35 -23.03 -2.27
CA LEU A 405 -6.75 -24.02 -3.15
C LEU A 405 -7.23 -25.42 -2.72
N ASN A 406 -7.55 -26.29 -3.67
CA ASN A 406 -7.77 -27.72 -3.42
C ASN A 406 -6.46 -28.39 -3.01
N ASP A 407 -5.38 -28.03 -3.70
CA ASP A 407 -4.03 -28.55 -3.48
C ASP A 407 -3.04 -27.40 -3.27
N PRO A 408 -1.88 -27.61 -2.62
CA PRO A 408 -0.89 -26.55 -2.39
C PRO A 408 -0.15 -26.05 -3.66
N SER A 409 -0.70 -26.27 -4.86
CA SER A 409 -0.08 -25.92 -6.14
C SER A 409 -0.39 -24.47 -6.56
N SER A 410 0.65 -23.74 -6.98
CA SER A 410 0.52 -22.41 -7.56
C SER A 410 -0.16 -22.41 -8.94
N GLU A 411 -0.24 -23.56 -9.60
CA GLU A 411 -0.91 -23.73 -10.90
C GLU A 411 -2.44 -23.68 -10.78
N GLU A 412 -2.99 -23.98 -9.60
CA GLU A 412 -4.44 -23.90 -9.34
C GLU A 412 -4.93 -22.43 -9.24
N ARG A 413 -4.00 -21.46 -9.18
CA ARG A 413 -4.36 -20.04 -9.14
C ARG A 413 -5.07 -19.66 -10.43
N PHE A 414 -6.37 -19.40 -10.33
CA PHE A 414 -7.13 -18.73 -11.37
C PHE A 414 -7.37 -17.26 -10.99
N PRO A 415 -7.11 -16.30 -11.89
CA PRO A 415 -6.36 -16.46 -13.15
C PRO A 415 -4.85 -16.74 -12.92
N THR A 416 -4.16 -17.36 -13.88
CA THR A 416 -2.70 -17.54 -13.79
C THR A 416 -1.96 -16.22 -14.09
N PRO A 417 -0.68 -16.05 -13.72
CA PRO A 417 0.08 -14.83 -14.05
C PRO A 417 0.14 -14.48 -15.56
N ALA A 418 -0.17 -15.44 -16.43
CA ALA A 418 -0.21 -15.24 -17.88
C ALA A 418 -1.32 -14.28 -18.36
N ILE A 419 -2.23 -13.84 -17.48
CA ILE A 419 -3.20 -12.80 -17.83
C ILE A 419 -2.55 -11.42 -18.02
N PHE A 420 -1.51 -11.09 -17.24
CA PHE A 420 -1.00 -9.71 -17.20
C PHE A 420 -0.37 -9.23 -18.50
N PRO A 421 0.40 -10.04 -19.26
CA PRO A 421 0.93 -9.61 -20.56
C PRO A 421 -0.14 -9.37 -21.64
N LYS A 422 -1.41 -9.70 -21.38
CA LYS A 422 -2.52 -9.58 -22.34
C LYS A 422 -3.40 -8.34 -22.12
N TYR A 423 -3.20 -7.58 -21.03
CA TYR A 423 -4.06 -6.47 -20.62
C TYR A 423 -3.30 -5.15 -20.49
#